data_AF-A0A2W6ZY81-F1
#
_entry.id   AF-A0A2W6ZY81-F1
#
_cell.length_a   1.000
_cell.length_b   1.000
_cell.length_c   1.000
_cell.angle_alpha   90.00
_cell.angle_beta   90.00
_cell.angle_gamma   90.00
#
_symmetry.space_group_name_H-M   'P 1'
#
loop_
_entity.id
_entity.type
_entity.pdbx_description
1 polymer ?
#
loop_
_entity_poly.entity_id
_entity_poly.type
_entity_poly.pdbx_seq_one_letter_code
_entity_poly.pdbx_strand_id
1 'polypeptide(L)'
;MNQLSFLPAVLAGASVALVANVLPAAAVSFDFVRVPDFNNAINPASNFKVDVTEVGGKVQFSFTNSGSATATIADIYFGKSTAFSNYLSTSSVGITNNGTVAGGGAAFEVGANPNNPQGGITWNAAFGSDPQNSGYLKNGIDSNVGESVAFTFNYAAGSNFNNVLSGLSSGNLTLALHGTSIGGSGGGSDWFSNNSNVTTKDIPEPFTMLGTAGAIGFSALFKRQQNKRSKAQAKA
;
A
#
# COMPACT_ATOMS: atom_id res chain seq x y z
N MET A 1 2.92 59.34 51.35
CA MET A 1 3.62 58.96 50.10
C MET A 1 3.48 57.46 49.93
N ASN A 2 2.91 57.04 48.78
CA ASN A 2 2.97 55.74 48.09
C ASN A 2 2.65 54.46 48.91
N GLN A 3 1.87 53.50 48.42
CA GLN A 3 2.24 52.57 47.35
C GLN A 3 1.00 51.78 46.87
N LEU A 4 0.66 51.92 45.58
CA LEU A 4 0.62 50.88 44.54
C LEU A 4 -0.48 49.81 44.65
N SER A 5 -1.51 49.96 43.80
CA SER A 5 -2.43 48.88 43.42
C SER A 5 -1.79 48.00 42.34
N PHE A 6 -1.93 46.68 42.50
CA PHE A 6 -1.54 45.69 41.49
C PHE A 6 -2.80 45.19 40.78
N LEU A 7 -2.92 45.47 39.48
CA LEU A 7 -3.84 44.77 38.58
C LEU A 7 -3.17 43.49 38.06
N PRO A 8 -3.83 42.32 38.10
CA PRO A 8 -3.36 41.16 37.35
C PRO A 8 -3.83 41.27 35.89
N ALA A 9 -2.88 41.34 34.97
CA ALA A 9 -3.15 41.23 33.54
C ALA A 9 -3.46 39.77 33.18
N VAL A 10 -4.72 39.49 32.85
CA VAL A 10 -5.15 38.18 32.31
C VAL A 10 -4.82 38.16 30.81
N LEU A 11 -3.77 37.42 30.45
CA LEU A 11 -3.37 37.20 29.07
C LEU A 11 -4.20 36.05 28.48
N ALA A 12 -5.25 36.39 27.72
CA ALA A 12 -6.04 35.42 26.97
C ALA A 12 -5.28 35.04 25.68
N GLY A 13 -4.59 33.90 25.70
CA GLY A 13 -3.97 33.32 24.52
C GLY A 13 -5.01 32.65 23.63
N ALA A 14 -5.30 33.23 22.47
CA ALA A 14 -6.11 32.59 21.43
C ALA A 14 -5.28 31.48 20.76
N SER A 15 -5.58 30.22 21.06
CA SER A 15 -5.04 29.08 20.34
C SER A 15 -5.75 28.95 18.98
N VAL A 16 -5.07 29.35 17.91
CA VAL A 16 -5.51 29.08 16.53
C VAL A 16 -5.29 27.60 16.25
N ALA A 17 -6.36 26.82 16.21
CA ALA A 17 -6.32 25.43 15.76
C ALA A 17 -6.10 25.41 14.25
N LEU A 18 -4.88 25.09 13.81
CA LEU A 18 -4.57 24.86 12.41
C LEU A 18 -5.21 23.53 12.00
N VAL A 19 -6.36 23.59 11.31
CA VAL A 19 -6.99 22.40 10.72
C VAL A 19 -6.22 22.05 9.45
N ALA A 20 -5.22 21.17 9.58
CA ALA A 20 -4.61 20.55 8.43
C ALA A 20 -5.65 19.59 7.82
N ASN A 21 -6.08 19.86 6.59
CA ASN A 21 -6.88 18.93 5.80
C ASN A 21 -6.00 17.73 5.45
N VAL A 22 -5.95 16.73 6.34
CA VAL A 22 -5.34 15.44 6.02
C VAL A 22 -6.35 14.71 5.15
N LEU A 23 -6.16 14.77 3.84
CA LEU A 23 -6.93 13.95 2.92
C LEU A 23 -6.67 12.47 3.27
N PRO A 24 -7.70 11.62 3.38
CA PRO A 24 -7.49 10.20 3.55
C PRO A 24 -6.60 9.69 2.41
N ALA A 25 -5.61 8.85 2.73
CA ALA A 25 -4.85 8.16 1.72
C ALA A 25 -5.82 7.24 0.96
N ALA A 26 -6.18 7.63 -0.26
CA ALA A 26 -7.05 6.84 -1.10
C ALA A 26 -6.33 5.54 -1.45
N ALA A 27 -7.00 4.41 -1.20
CA ALA A 27 -6.49 3.09 -1.52
C ALA A 27 -7.51 2.29 -2.31
N VAL A 28 -7.04 1.66 -3.37
CA VAL A 28 -7.85 0.81 -4.24
C VAL A 28 -7.14 -0.51 -4.43
N SER A 29 -7.88 -1.61 -4.26
CA SER A 29 -7.33 -2.95 -4.46
C SER A 29 -7.76 -3.50 -5.81
N PHE A 30 -6.81 -4.12 -6.51
CA PHE A 30 -7.06 -4.88 -7.73
C PHE A 30 -6.69 -6.34 -7.51
N ASP A 31 -7.57 -7.21 -8.02
CA ASP A 31 -7.33 -8.64 -8.05
C ASP A 31 -6.67 -9.05 -9.36
N PHE A 32 -6.05 -10.22 -9.36
CA PHE A 32 -5.48 -10.82 -10.55
C PHE A 32 -6.37 -11.93 -11.11
N VAL A 33 -6.29 -12.10 -12.42
CA VAL A 33 -6.88 -13.23 -13.15
C VAL A 33 -5.77 -13.95 -13.89
N ARG A 34 -5.88 -15.27 -13.95
CA ARG A 34 -4.98 -16.10 -14.75
C ARG A 34 -5.22 -15.83 -16.23
N VAL A 35 -4.16 -15.63 -16.99
CA VAL A 35 -4.23 -15.43 -18.45
C VAL A 35 -4.33 -16.81 -19.15
N PRO A 36 -5.09 -16.94 -20.27
CA PRO A 36 -5.14 -18.17 -21.07
C PRO A 36 -3.75 -18.65 -21.50
N ASP A 37 -3.61 -19.95 -21.80
CA ASP A 37 -2.36 -20.75 -21.87
C ASP A 37 -1.89 -21.26 -20.50
N PHE A 38 -2.77 -22.02 -19.85
CA PHE A 38 -2.55 -22.56 -18.52
C PHE A 38 -1.61 -23.76 -18.55
N ASN A 39 -0.56 -23.71 -17.75
CA ASN A 39 0.38 -24.81 -17.55
C ASN A 39 0.10 -25.60 -16.25
N ASN A 40 -0.81 -25.15 -15.37
CA ASN A 40 -1.13 -25.84 -14.11
C ASN A 40 -2.62 -25.97 -13.80
N ALA A 41 -3.00 -27.08 -13.16
CA ALA A 41 -4.36 -27.33 -12.70
C ALA A 41 -4.79 -26.49 -11.48
N ILE A 42 -3.86 -26.15 -10.58
CA ILE A 42 -4.12 -25.30 -9.41
C ILE A 42 -4.08 -23.85 -9.87
N ASN A 43 -5.09 -23.03 -9.54
CA ASN A 43 -5.13 -21.60 -9.87
C ASN A 43 -4.98 -20.71 -8.62
N PRO A 44 -3.83 -20.07 -8.38
CA PRO A 44 -3.59 -19.21 -7.23
C PRO A 44 -4.04 -17.75 -7.43
N ALA A 45 -4.74 -17.40 -8.52
CA ALA A 45 -5.07 -16.00 -8.85
C ALA A 45 -5.76 -15.23 -7.70
N SER A 46 -6.62 -15.90 -6.93
CA SER A 46 -7.30 -15.29 -5.77
C SER A 46 -6.38 -14.91 -4.62
N ASN A 47 -5.16 -15.44 -4.59
CA ASN A 47 -4.18 -15.08 -3.57
C ASN A 47 -3.49 -13.75 -3.86
N PHE A 48 -3.37 -13.40 -5.13
CA PHE A 48 -2.57 -12.27 -5.57
C PHE A 48 -3.40 -11.00 -5.53
N LYS A 49 -2.87 -9.98 -4.86
CA LYS A 49 -3.51 -8.68 -4.75
C LYS A 49 -2.49 -7.57 -4.91
N VAL A 50 -2.95 -6.46 -5.46
CA VAL A 50 -2.20 -5.19 -5.45
C VAL A 50 -3.05 -4.09 -4.86
N ASP A 51 -2.57 -3.50 -3.78
CA ASP A 51 -3.14 -2.29 -3.20
C ASP A 51 -2.44 -1.06 -3.80
N VAL A 52 -3.21 -0.17 -4.40
CA VAL A 52 -2.75 1.05 -5.06
C VAL A 52 -3.10 2.24 -4.18
N THR A 53 -2.10 2.96 -3.69
CA THR A 53 -2.27 4.04 -2.70
C THR A 53 -1.53 5.31 -3.11
N GLU A 54 -2.10 6.47 -2.76
CA GLU A 54 -1.39 7.74 -2.91
C GLU A 54 -0.54 8.05 -1.66
N VAL A 55 0.76 8.28 -1.87
CA VAL A 55 1.72 8.56 -0.79
C VAL A 55 2.65 9.70 -1.20
N GLY A 56 2.56 10.84 -0.52
CA GLY A 56 3.49 11.96 -0.71
C GLY A 56 3.55 12.51 -2.15
N GLY A 57 2.41 12.57 -2.85
CA GLY A 57 2.34 13.02 -4.25
C GLY A 57 2.87 12.00 -5.26
N LYS A 58 2.99 10.74 -4.86
CA LYS A 58 3.37 9.59 -5.67
C LYS A 58 2.30 8.51 -5.55
N VAL A 59 2.35 7.51 -6.42
CA VAL A 59 1.55 6.30 -6.27
C VAL A 59 2.42 5.13 -5.84
N GLN A 60 1.92 4.35 -4.90
CA GLN A 60 2.53 3.13 -4.42
C GLN A 60 1.64 1.94 -4.79
N PHE A 61 2.27 0.89 -5.33
CA PHE A 61 1.66 -0.40 -5.65
C PHE A 61 2.23 -1.45 -4.71
N SER A 62 1.42 -1.95 -3.78
CA SER A 62 1.82 -2.97 -2.79
C SER A 62 1.27 -4.33 -3.17
N PHE A 63 2.15 -5.24 -3.57
CA PHE A 63 1.81 -6.60 -3.98
C PHE A 63 1.87 -7.56 -2.80
N THR A 64 0.87 -8.44 -2.73
CA THR A 64 0.76 -9.45 -1.69
C THR A 64 0.32 -10.78 -2.29
N ASN A 65 0.68 -11.86 -1.61
CA ASN A 65 0.26 -13.22 -1.91
C ASN A 65 -0.32 -13.85 -0.63
N SER A 66 -1.63 -13.76 -0.46
CA SER A 66 -2.33 -14.25 0.72
C SER A 66 -3.50 -15.14 0.31
N GLY A 67 -3.42 -16.43 0.60
CA GLY A 67 -4.47 -17.39 0.28
C GLY A 67 -3.99 -18.83 0.39
N SER A 68 -4.90 -19.79 0.26
CA SER A 68 -4.61 -21.20 0.55
C SER A 68 -3.80 -21.93 -0.51
N ALA A 69 -3.80 -21.45 -1.76
CA ALA A 69 -3.03 -22.07 -2.83
C ALA A 69 -1.53 -21.77 -2.65
N THR A 70 -0.67 -22.79 -2.64
CA THR A 70 0.78 -22.56 -2.58
C THR A 70 1.25 -21.99 -3.92
N ALA A 71 1.85 -20.81 -3.90
CA ALA A 71 2.47 -20.15 -5.04
C ALA A 71 3.43 -19.05 -4.57
N THR A 72 4.28 -18.57 -5.48
CA THR A 72 5.22 -17.47 -5.28
C THR A 72 5.01 -16.43 -6.38
N ILE A 73 4.87 -15.15 -6.05
CA ILE A 73 4.99 -14.07 -7.06
C ILE A 73 6.48 -13.93 -7.34
N ALA A 74 6.89 -14.27 -8.55
CA ALA A 74 8.29 -14.29 -8.96
C ALA A 74 8.63 -13.22 -9.97
N ASP A 75 7.69 -12.60 -10.67
CA ASP A 75 8.01 -11.44 -11.51
C ASP A 75 6.83 -10.48 -11.48
N ILE A 76 7.11 -9.18 -11.57
CA ILE A 76 6.11 -8.11 -11.56
C ILE A 76 6.39 -7.15 -12.72
N TYR A 77 5.40 -6.95 -13.57
CA TYR A 77 5.50 -6.13 -14.78
C TYR A 77 4.45 -5.03 -14.79
N PHE A 78 4.88 -3.83 -15.21
CA PHE A 78 4.03 -2.65 -15.31
C PHE A 78 3.94 -2.14 -16.74
N GLY A 79 2.71 -2.07 -17.22
CA GLY A 79 2.24 -1.32 -18.37
C GLY A 79 2.65 -1.88 -19.73
N LYS A 80 1.89 -1.46 -20.74
CA LYS A 80 2.25 -1.61 -22.16
C LYS A 80 3.04 -0.36 -22.55
N SER A 81 4.37 -0.46 -22.59
CA SER A 81 5.35 0.61 -22.91
C SER A 81 4.78 2.03 -23.11
N THR A 82 4.17 2.33 -24.27
CA THR A 82 3.72 3.68 -24.66
C THR A 82 2.55 4.23 -23.84
N ALA A 83 1.70 3.37 -23.29
CA ALA A 83 0.59 3.80 -22.45
C ALA A 83 1.04 4.12 -21.02
N PHE A 84 2.07 3.42 -20.51
CA PHE A 84 2.59 3.61 -19.16
C PHE A 84 3.07 5.05 -18.92
N SER A 85 3.79 5.62 -19.89
CA SER A 85 4.36 6.97 -19.78
C SER A 85 3.32 8.10 -19.72
N ASN A 86 2.04 7.81 -19.99
CA ASN A 86 0.95 8.77 -19.81
C ASN A 86 0.49 8.85 -18.35
N TYR A 87 0.85 7.85 -17.53
CA TYR A 87 0.40 7.72 -16.15
C TYR A 87 1.56 7.87 -15.16
N LEU A 88 2.69 7.21 -15.45
CA LEU A 88 3.78 7.01 -14.50
C LEU A 88 5.14 7.31 -15.13
N SER A 89 6.11 7.68 -14.28
CA SER A 89 7.50 7.88 -14.67
C SER A 89 8.41 6.84 -14.03
N THR A 90 9.30 6.26 -14.83
CA THR A 90 10.36 5.33 -14.36
C THR A 90 11.65 6.05 -13.94
N SER A 91 11.69 7.39 -14.00
CA SER A 91 12.90 8.17 -13.68
C SER A 91 13.39 8.00 -12.25
N SER A 92 12.49 7.65 -11.32
CA SER A 92 12.81 7.32 -9.94
C SER A 92 11.73 6.37 -9.41
N VAL A 93 12.07 5.09 -9.32
CA VAL A 93 11.21 4.04 -8.75
C VAL A 93 11.79 3.64 -7.41
N GLY A 94 10.98 3.74 -6.35
CA GLY A 94 11.33 3.20 -5.04
C GLY A 94 10.81 1.77 -4.91
N ILE A 95 11.65 0.84 -4.43
CA ILE A 95 11.25 -0.52 -4.09
C ILE A 95 11.40 -0.68 -2.57
N THR A 96 10.32 -1.10 -1.91
CA THR A 96 10.33 -1.42 -0.47
C THR A 96 9.88 -2.85 -0.29
N ASN A 97 10.77 -3.70 0.19
CA ASN A 97 10.45 -5.09 0.51
C ASN A 97 10.06 -5.22 1.98
N ASN A 98 9.06 -6.05 2.27
CA ASN A 98 8.58 -6.30 3.63
C ASN A 98 8.32 -7.79 3.87
N GLY A 99 8.42 -8.20 5.13
CA GLY A 99 8.39 -9.59 5.55
C GLY A 99 9.80 -10.17 5.71
N THR A 100 9.97 -11.09 6.66
CA THR A 100 11.23 -11.80 6.85
C THR A 100 10.92 -13.25 7.16
N VAL A 101 11.37 -14.15 6.29
CA VAL A 101 11.25 -15.60 6.48
C VAL A 101 12.66 -16.19 6.47
N ALA A 102 12.81 -17.38 7.05
CA ALA A 102 14.09 -18.09 7.06
C ALA A 102 14.52 -18.40 5.62
N GLY A 103 15.54 -17.69 5.12
CA GLY A 103 15.95 -17.71 3.70
C GLY A 103 16.07 -16.32 3.06
N GLY A 104 15.60 -15.27 3.76
CA GLY A 104 15.55 -13.89 3.25
C GLY A 104 14.17 -13.63 2.66
N GLY A 105 13.48 -12.62 3.17
CA GLY A 105 12.13 -12.28 2.70
C GLY A 105 12.10 -11.86 1.22
N ALA A 106 10.95 -11.35 0.77
CA ALA A 106 10.84 -10.71 -0.54
C ALA A 106 12.02 -9.77 -0.78
N ALA A 107 12.67 -9.88 -1.93
CA ALA A 107 13.80 -9.03 -2.31
C ALA A 107 13.80 -8.87 -3.82
N PHE A 108 13.06 -7.87 -4.29
CA PHE A 108 12.93 -7.53 -5.71
C PHE A 108 13.95 -6.50 -6.16
N GLU A 109 14.41 -6.64 -7.40
CA GLU A 109 15.27 -5.69 -8.09
C GLU A 109 14.72 -5.28 -9.46
N VAL A 110 15.25 -4.20 -10.02
CA VAL A 110 14.78 -3.67 -11.30
C VAL A 110 15.40 -4.48 -12.44
N GLY A 111 14.58 -4.83 -13.44
CA GLY A 111 15.06 -5.36 -14.71
C GLY A 111 14.72 -6.83 -14.93
N ALA A 112 13.45 -7.21 -14.77
CA ALA A 112 12.97 -8.57 -15.05
C ALA A 112 13.49 -9.10 -16.39
N ASN A 113 13.96 -10.36 -16.39
CA ASN A 113 14.46 -11.04 -17.57
C ASN A 113 13.68 -12.33 -17.86
N PRO A 114 12.86 -12.39 -18.94
CA PRO A 114 12.72 -11.38 -19.99
C PRO A 114 11.92 -10.14 -19.57
N ASN A 115 12.18 -9.00 -20.23
CA ASN A 115 11.46 -7.73 -19.98
C ASN A 115 10.07 -7.67 -20.65
N ASN A 116 9.51 -8.83 -20.95
CA ASN A 116 8.15 -8.97 -21.42
C ASN A 116 7.47 -10.11 -20.64
N PRO A 117 6.26 -9.89 -20.12
CA PRO A 117 5.45 -11.01 -19.64
C PRO A 117 5.17 -12.00 -20.78
N GLN A 118 4.93 -13.27 -20.42
CA GLN A 118 4.60 -14.35 -21.37
C GLN A 118 3.20 -14.93 -21.10
N GLY A 119 2.94 -16.18 -21.52
CA GLY A 119 1.67 -16.88 -21.28
C GLY A 119 0.46 -16.17 -21.89
N GLY A 120 0.54 -15.85 -23.19
CA GLY A 120 -0.51 -15.12 -23.89
C GLY A 120 -0.50 -13.59 -23.70
N ILE A 121 0.35 -13.07 -22.81
CA ILE A 121 0.58 -11.62 -22.67
C ILE A 121 1.62 -11.17 -23.70
N THR A 122 1.23 -10.27 -24.61
CA THR A 122 2.02 -9.95 -25.83
C THR A 122 2.60 -8.53 -25.88
N TRP A 123 2.85 -7.91 -24.73
CA TRP A 123 3.37 -6.54 -24.64
C TRP A 123 4.71 -6.48 -23.90
N ASN A 124 5.51 -5.45 -24.21
CA ASN A 124 6.75 -5.16 -23.49
C ASN A 124 6.46 -4.29 -22.27
N ALA A 125 7.07 -4.65 -21.14
CA ALA A 125 6.91 -3.91 -19.91
C ALA A 125 7.66 -2.57 -20.00
N ALA A 126 7.02 -1.51 -19.53
CA ALA A 126 7.70 -0.24 -19.32
C ALA A 126 8.64 -0.33 -18.11
N PHE A 127 8.27 -1.16 -17.14
CA PHE A 127 9.08 -1.51 -15.98
C PHE A 127 8.78 -2.96 -15.59
N GLY A 128 9.84 -3.75 -15.37
CA GLY A 128 9.77 -5.11 -14.88
C GLY A 128 10.69 -5.30 -13.69
N SER A 129 10.31 -6.18 -12.77
CA SER A 129 11.08 -6.49 -11.57
C SER A 129 10.99 -7.97 -11.25
N ASP A 130 12.12 -8.57 -10.91
CA ASP A 130 12.31 -9.96 -10.52
C ASP A 130 13.00 -10.04 -9.14
N PRO A 131 12.90 -11.18 -8.44
CA PRO A 131 13.57 -11.39 -7.17
C PRO A 131 15.05 -11.66 -7.41
N GLN A 132 15.88 -11.20 -6.47
CA GLN A 132 17.34 -11.38 -6.50
C GLN A 132 17.78 -12.84 -6.59
N ASN A 133 16.95 -13.76 -6.09
CA ASN A 133 17.08 -15.19 -6.29
C ASN A 133 15.73 -15.75 -6.68
N SER A 134 15.69 -16.73 -7.59
CA SER A 134 14.45 -17.31 -8.10
C SER A 134 14.14 -18.69 -7.51
N GLY A 135 12.86 -18.96 -7.26
CA GLY A 135 12.30 -20.24 -6.85
C GLY A 135 11.46 -20.16 -5.57
N TYR A 136 10.92 -21.31 -5.14
CA TYR A 136 10.11 -21.42 -3.92
C TYR A 136 10.89 -20.98 -2.69
N LEU A 137 10.34 -20.07 -1.87
CA LEU A 137 11.01 -19.51 -0.69
C LEU A 137 12.37 -18.87 -1.00
N LYS A 138 12.50 -18.30 -2.21
CA LYS A 138 13.68 -17.56 -2.65
C LYS A 138 13.23 -16.19 -3.14
N ASN A 139 13.25 -15.21 -2.25
CA ASN A 139 13.09 -13.77 -2.50
C ASN A 139 11.87 -13.27 -3.30
N GLY A 140 10.97 -14.14 -3.75
CA GLY A 140 9.65 -13.78 -4.25
C GLY A 140 8.69 -13.45 -3.11
N ILE A 141 7.40 -13.35 -3.44
CA ILE A 141 6.34 -13.18 -2.43
C ILE A 141 5.62 -14.51 -2.27
N ASP A 142 5.93 -15.26 -1.23
CA ASP A 142 5.36 -16.58 -0.98
C ASP A 142 4.00 -16.49 -0.27
N SER A 143 3.14 -17.47 -0.54
CA SER A 143 1.82 -17.56 0.08
C SER A 143 1.93 -17.81 1.59
N ASN A 144 1.13 -17.09 2.38
CA ASN A 144 0.94 -17.32 3.84
C ASN A 144 2.15 -17.08 4.75
N VAL A 145 3.16 -16.36 4.27
CA VAL A 145 4.33 -15.98 5.08
C VAL A 145 4.38 -14.50 5.45
N GLY A 146 3.39 -13.70 4.99
CA GLY A 146 3.26 -12.29 5.35
C GLY A 146 4.26 -11.37 4.63
N GLU A 147 4.80 -11.80 3.49
CA GLU A 147 5.68 -10.99 2.65
C GLU A 147 4.89 -10.04 1.76
N SER A 148 5.52 -8.93 1.42
CA SER A 148 5.02 -8.00 0.41
C SER A 148 6.16 -7.21 -0.23
N VAL A 149 5.88 -6.63 -1.39
CA VAL A 149 6.76 -5.63 -2.02
C VAL A 149 5.93 -4.45 -2.47
N ALA A 150 6.46 -3.25 -2.25
CA ALA A 150 5.85 -2.01 -2.67
C ALA A 150 6.73 -1.27 -3.69
N PHE A 151 6.14 -0.92 -4.83
CA PHE A 151 6.77 -0.08 -5.85
C PHE A 151 6.16 1.32 -5.81
N THR A 152 6.99 2.34 -5.66
CA THR A 152 6.55 3.73 -5.60
C THR A 152 7.04 4.49 -6.83
N PHE A 153 6.10 5.01 -7.61
CA PHE A 153 6.36 5.74 -8.85
C PHE A 153 5.96 7.20 -8.73
N ASN A 154 6.72 8.09 -9.38
CA ASN A 154 6.24 9.44 -9.66
C ASN A 154 5.17 9.39 -10.75
N TYR A 155 4.20 10.31 -10.70
CA TYR A 155 3.26 10.52 -11.80
C TYR A 155 3.99 11.03 -13.05
N ALA A 156 3.47 10.70 -14.22
CA ALA A 156 3.83 11.38 -15.46
C ALA A 156 3.39 12.85 -15.43
N ALA A 157 3.99 13.68 -16.28
CA ALA A 157 3.63 15.10 -16.35
C ALA A 157 2.14 15.28 -16.67
N GLY A 158 1.43 16.06 -15.83
CA GLY A 158 -0.02 16.29 -15.96
C GLY A 158 -0.91 15.14 -15.48
N SER A 159 -0.32 14.06 -14.96
CA SER A 159 -1.04 12.91 -14.40
C SER A 159 -1.17 13.01 -12.88
N ASN A 160 -2.09 12.23 -12.31
CA ASN A 160 -2.34 12.14 -10.87
C ASN A 160 -2.92 10.77 -10.49
N PHE A 161 -3.24 10.57 -9.22
CA PHE A 161 -3.79 9.31 -8.71
C PHE A 161 -5.03 8.84 -9.47
N ASN A 162 -5.99 9.74 -9.72
CA ASN A 162 -7.22 9.40 -10.43
C ASN A 162 -6.95 8.98 -11.88
N ASN A 163 -5.94 9.57 -12.54
CA ASN A 163 -5.52 9.13 -13.86
C ASN A 163 -4.95 7.71 -13.82
N VAL A 164 -4.14 7.37 -12.81
CA VAL A 164 -3.60 6.02 -12.61
C VAL A 164 -4.72 5.00 -12.39
N LEU A 165 -5.65 5.29 -11.49
CA LEU A 165 -6.81 4.42 -11.25
C LEU A 165 -7.66 4.24 -12.50
N SER A 166 -7.93 5.32 -13.23
CA SER A 166 -8.66 5.25 -14.50
C SER A 166 -7.93 4.41 -15.54
N GLY A 167 -6.60 4.53 -15.63
CA GLY A 167 -5.77 3.72 -16.52
C GLY A 167 -5.84 2.23 -16.19
N LEU A 168 -5.80 1.86 -14.89
CA LEU A 168 -5.92 0.47 -14.44
C LEU A 168 -7.31 -0.10 -14.75
N SER A 169 -8.37 0.65 -14.44
CA SER A 169 -9.75 0.23 -14.69
C SER A 169 -10.06 0.09 -16.19
N SER A 170 -9.53 0.97 -17.04
CA SER A 170 -9.74 0.89 -18.48
C SER A 170 -8.83 -0.11 -19.19
N GLY A 171 -7.81 -0.63 -18.50
CA GLY A 171 -6.79 -1.51 -19.08
C GLY A 171 -5.72 -0.80 -19.91
N ASN A 172 -5.69 0.55 -19.91
CA ASN A 172 -4.62 1.34 -20.54
C ASN A 172 -3.32 1.27 -19.72
N LEU A 173 -3.44 1.13 -18.40
CA LEU A 173 -2.36 0.70 -17.52
C LEU A 173 -2.69 -0.73 -17.10
N THR A 174 -1.75 -1.66 -17.28
CA THR A 174 -1.95 -3.07 -16.95
C THR A 174 -0.78 -3.53 -16.10
N LEU A 175 -1.04 -4.44 -15.17
CA LEU A 175 -0.06 -5.11 -14.34
C LEU A 175 -0.08 -6.59 -14.72
N ALA A 176 1.09 -7.21 -14.78
CA ALA A 176 1.22 -8.64 -14.97
C ALA A 176 2.16 -9.25 -13.94
N LEU A 177 1.91 -10.51 -13.60
CA LEU A 177 2.70 -11.29 -12.67
C LEU A 177 3.09 -12.63 -13.30
N HIS A 178 4.28 -13.10 -12.96
CA HIS A 178 4.64 -14.51 -13.12
C HIS A 178 4.49 -15.19 -11.75
N GLY A 179 3.53 -16.10 -11.65
CA GLY A 179 3.35 -16.94 -10.47
C GLY A 179 4.11 -18.25 -10.66
N THR A 180 5.04 -18.58 -9.77
CA THR A 180 5.83 -19.82 -9.80
C THR A 180 5.55 -20.68 -8.58
N SER A 181 6.16 -21.86 -8.52
CA SER A 181 6.04 -22.79 -7.39
C SER A 181 4.58 -23.12 -7.06
N ILE A 182 3.74 -23.17 -8.09
CA ILE A 182 2.31 -23.42 -7.95
C ILE A 182 2.13 -24.88 -7.55
N GLY A 183 1.63 -25.11 -6.34
CA GLY A 183 1.58 -26.43 -5.71
C GLY A 183 2.83 -26.78 -4.88
N GLY A 184 3.74 -25.82 -4.66
CA GLY A 184 4.93 -25.97 -3.80
C GLY A 184 6.24 -26.16 -4.57
N SER A 185 7.24 -26.74 -3.90
CA SER A 185 8.57 -26.96 -4.46
C SER A 185 8.49 -27.89 -5.68
N GLY A 186 9.03 -27.46 -6.82
CA GLY A 186 8.93 -28.18 -8.10
C GLY A 186 7.55 -28.10 -8.77
N GLY A 187 6.64 -27.29 -8.22
CA GLY A 187 5.38 -26.92 -8.86
C GLY A 187 5.61 -26.13 -10.15
N GLY A 188 4.57 -25.99 -10.97
CA GLY A 188 4.69 -25.25 -12.22
C GLY A 188 4.52 -23.74 -12.04
N SER A 189 4.42 -23.05 -13.17
CA SER A 189 4.21 -21.61 -13.22
C SER A 189 3.12 -21.20 -14.21
N ASP A 190 2.50 -20.05 -13.96
CA ASP A 190 1.49 -19.44 -14.83
C ASP A 190 1.61 -17.92 -14.82
N TRP A 191 0.91 -17.30 -15.76
CA TRP A 191 0.87 -15.86 -15.95
C TRP A 191 -0.47 -15.28 -15.51
N PHE A 192 -0.40 -14.10 -14.90
CA PHE A 192 -1.57 -13.43 -14.33
C PHE A 192 -1.54 -11.96 -14.73
N SER A 193 -2.72 -11.37 -14.92
CA SER A 193 -2.87 -9.93 -15.15
C SER A 193 -3.91 -9.36 -14.19
N ASN A 194 -3.78 -8.09 -13.80
CA ASN A 194 -4.82 -7.46 -13.01
C ASN A 194 -6.13 -7.46 -13.81
N ASN A 195 -7.25 -7.66 -13.13
CA ASN A 195 -8.55 -7.41 -13.74
C ASN A 195 -8.87 -5.89 -13.72
N SER A 196 -9.85 -5.50 -14.52
CA SER A 196 -10.41 -4.13 -14.51
C SER A 196 -11.39 -3.91 -13.35
N ASN A 197 -11.63 -4.91 -12.50
CA ASN A 197 -12.60 -4.83 -11.43
C ASN A 197 -11.97 -4.13 -10.22
N VAL A 198 -12.44 -2.91 -9.98
CA VAL A 198 -12.01 -2.10 -8.85
C VAL A 198 -12.76 -2.51 -7.60
N THR A 199 -12.04 -2.92 -6.55
CA THR A 199 -12.61 -3.03 -5.21
C THR A 199 -12.09 -1.86 -4.37
N THR A 200 -13.00 -0.95 -3.97
CA THR A 200 -12.65 0.14 -3.05
C THR A 200 -12.49 -0.42 -1.65
N LYS A 201 -11.37 -0.12 -1.01
CA LYS A 201 -11.12 -0.49 0.39
C LYS A 201 -11.30 0.76 1.23
N ASP A 202 -12.27 0.72 2.14
CA ASP A 202 -12.45 1.79 3.12
C ASP A 202 -11.26 1.74 4.09
N ILE A 203 -10.31 2.68 3.95
CA ILE A 203 -9.27 2.88 4.94
C ILE A 203 -9.83 3.79 6.03
N PRO A 204 -9.84 3.36 7.31
CA PRO A 204 -10.26 4.22 8.40
C PRO A 204 -9.43 5.50 8.41
N GLU A 205 -10.11 6.64 8.33
CA GLU A 205 -9.44 7.93 8.31
C GLU A 205 -8.52 8.07 9.54
N PRO A 206 -7.29 8.60 9.40
CA PRO A 206 -6.33 8.69 10.51
C PRO A 206 -6.90 9.39 11.75
N PHE A 207 -7.85 10.31 11.57
CA PHE A 207 -8.52 11.03 12.64
C PHE A 207 -9.66 10.26 13.30
N THR A 208 -10.24 9.24 12.68
CA THR A 208 -11.25 8.39 13.33
C THR A 208 -10.61 7.58 14.46
N MET A 209 -9.36 7.12 14.28
CA MET A 209 -8.58 6.50 15.35
C MET A 209 -8.15 7.52 16.43
N LEU A 210 -7.75 8.73 16.04
CA LEU A 210 -7.35 9.75 17.02
C LEU A 210 -8.54 10.31 17.81
N GLY A 211 -9.71 10.46 17.20
CA GLY A 211 -10.93 10.96 17.83
C GLY A 211 -11.48 10.01 18.89
N THR A 212 -11.41 8.70 18.64
CA THR A 212 -11.80 7.67 19.62
C THR A 212 -10.81 7.58 20.78
N ALA A 213 -9.50 7.65 20.53
CA ALA A 213 -8.48 7.68 21.58
C ALA A 213 -8.53 8.98 22.41
N GLY A 214 -8.75 10.12 21.76
CA GLY A 214 -8.84 11.44 22.40
C GLY A 214 -10.06 11.56 23.33
N ALA A 215 -11.24 11.13 22.89
CA ALA A 215 -12.47 11.18 23.69
C ALA A 215 -12.35 10.41 25.02
N ILE A 216 -11.63 9.28 25.01
CA ILE A 216 -11.36 8.47 26.21
C ILE A 216 -10.35 9.17 27.13
N GLY A 217 -9.29 9.75 26.57
CA GLY A 217 -8.25 10.45 27.32
C GLY A 217 -8.78 11.71 28.04
N PHE A 218 -9.58 12.53 27.35
CA PHE A 218 -10.15 13.74 27.95
C PHE A 218 -11.19 13.43 29.04
N SER A 219 -12.02 12.41 28.86
CA SER A 219 -13.01 11.99 29.86
C SER A 219 -12.36 11.57 31.20
N ALA A 220 -11.24 10.84 31.14
CA ALA A 220 -10.47 10.47 32.33
C ALA A 220 -9.82 11.68 33.03
N LEU A 221 -9.35 12.65 32.25
CA LEU A 221 -8.75 13.90 32.76
C LEU A 221 -9.77 14.78 33.50
N PHE A 222 -11.00 14.93 32.96
CA PHE A 222 -12.06 15.69 33.63
C PHE A 222 -12.55 14.99 34.91
N LYS A 223 -12.66 13.66 34.90
CA LYS A 223 -13.04 12.89 36.10
C LYS A 223 -12.00 13.01 37.23
N ARG A 224 -10.72 13.08 36.89
CA ARG A 224 -9.64 13.27 37.87
C ARG A 224 -9.64 14.66 38.50
N GLN A 225 -10.02 15.70 37.76
CA GLN A 225 -10.13 17.06 38.30
C GLN A 225 -11.34 17.22 39.24
N GLN A 226 -12.48 16.60 38.91
CA GLN A 226 -13.66 16.62 39.77
C GLN A 226 -13.40 15.96 41.14
N ASN A 227 -12.71 14.82 41.16
CA ASN A 227 -12.34 14.12 42.40
C ASN A 227 -11.35 14.88 43.30
N LYS A 228 -10.54 15.79 42.73
CA LYS A 228 -9.65 16.64 43.54
C LYS A 228 -10.41 17.81 44.18
N ARG A 229 -11.40 18.37 43.49
CA ARG A 229 -12.22 19.48 44.01
C ARG A 229 -13.16 19.03 45.14
N SER A 230 -13.76 17.85 45.03
CA SER A 230 -14.63 17.31 46.09
C SER A 230 -13.87 17.01 47.39
N LYS A 231 -12.62 16.51 47.31
CA LYS A 231 -11.77 16.29 48.49
C LYS A 231 -11.29 17.57 49.16
N ALA A 232 -11.17 18.67 48.42
CA ALA A 232 -10.79 19.96 48.98
C ALA A 232 -11.96 20.63 49.73
N GLN A 233 -13.20 20.43 49.26
CA GLN A 233 -14.41 20.95 49.93
C GLN A 233 -14.80 20.17 51.18
N ALA A 234 -14.42 18.89 51.31
CA ALA A 234 -14.67 18.07 52.50
C ALA A 234 -13.68 18.32 53.66
N LYS A 235 -12.71 19.22 53.48
CA LYS A 235 -11.68 19.58 54.48
C LYS A 235 -11.76 21.04 54.95
N ALA A 236 -12.76 21.79 54.51
CA ALA A 236 -13.11 23.11 55.00
C ALA A 236 -14.37 22.99 55.85
#